data_AF-A0A847XB13-F1
#
_entry.id   AF-A0A847XB13-F1
#
_cell.length_a   1.000
_cell.length_b   1.000
_cell.length_c   1.000
_cell.angle_alpha   90.00
_cell.angle_beta   90.00
_cell.angle_gamma   90.00
#
_symmetry.space_group_name_H-M   'P 1'
#
loop_
_entity.id
_entity.type
_entity.pdbx_description
1 polymer ?
#
loop_
_entity_poly.entity_id
_entity_poly.type
_entity_poly.pdbx_seq_one_letter_code
_entity_poly.pdbx_strand_id
1 'polypeptide(L)'
;GKVAKMSGRGLGHTGGTLDKLESISGYQVEIDNQTFIDQVNDINVALVGQTGNLVYADKVIYALRDVTGTVQSLPLIAASIMSKKIAGGADSIVLDVKFGEGAFMKDVESAKALAETMIAIGKNLDRDVTALLTNMNQPLGYHIGNALEVYESIKTLQNEGPKDLEELCLVASGYMLLHGNIADSFEEGYKIAKQSLEDGSAFDKFKEWITAQGGDISFLDDLDAFIESNYKVEVRSDVSGYVDDLKALELGMTSLHLGAGRSTVEDVIDMKAGIILNKKIGDYVEKGEVLGTLLSNSEIEESHIEEFKAAFIISEGKVEIPKLIEYVL
;
A
#
# COMPACT_ATOMS: atom_id res chain seq x y z
N GLY A 1 14.55 -14.45 -7.79
CA GLY A 1 15.05 -13.09 -8.07
C GLY A 1 15.33 -12.37 -6.78
N LYS A 2 15.92 -11.18 -6.84
CA LYS A 2 16.26 -10.36 -5.67
C LYS A 2 15.38 -9.12 -5.60
N VAL A 3 14.89 -8.79 -4.41
CA VAL A 3 14.07 -7.59 -4.15
C VAL A 3 14.83 -6.68 -3.19
N ALA A 4 15.46 -5.65 -3.77
CA ALA A 4 16.11 -4.57 -3.03
C ALA A 4 15.17 -3.35 -2.99
N LYS A 5 14.35 -3.23 -1.94
CA LYS A 5 13.31 -2.20 -1.86
C LYS A 5 13.69 -1.06 -0.93
N MET A 6 13.58 0.15 -1.43
CA MET A 6 13.57 1.36 -0.60
C MET A 6 12.17 1.96 -0.57
N SER A 7 11.69 2.23 0.64
CA SER A 7 10.35 2.76 0.92
C SER A 7 10.41 4.05 1.74
N GLY A 8 9.27 4.70 1.89
CA GLY A 8 9.11 5.93 2.68
C GLY A 8 8.07 5.74 3.78
N ARG A 9 8.05 6.72 4.70
CA ARG A 9 6.98 6.91 5.68
C ARG A 9 5.79 7.61 5.05
N GLY A 10 4.63 7.49 5.68
CA GLY A 10 3.40 8.15 5.29
C GLY A 10 3.38 9.61 5.73
N LEU A 11 2.63 10.43 5.02
CA LEU A 11 2.31 11.81 5.38
C LEU A 11 0.90 12.14 4.89
N GLY A 12 0.06 12.69 5.76
CA GLY A 12 -1.35 12.92 5.45
C GLY A 12 -2.13 11.63 5.27
N HIS A 13 -3.09 11.61 4.34
CA HIS A 13 -4.06 10.53 4.15
C HIS A 13 -3.47 9.22 3.61
N THR A 14 -2.24 9.22 3.05
CA THR A 14 -1.61 8.00 2.52
C THR A 14 -0.66 7.39 3.55
N GLY A 15 -0.90 6.12 3.91
CA GLY A 15 -0.01 5.37 4.79
C GLY A 15 1.36 5.06 4.16
N GLY A 16 2.38 4.86 5.01
CA GLY A 16 3.74 4.50 4.59
C GLY A 16 4.07 3.04 4.84
N THR A 17 4.77 2.39 3.91
CA THR A 17 5.22 0.99 4.10
C THR A 17 6.15 0.83 5.30
N LEU A 18 6.98 1.85 5.59
CA LEU A 18 7.88 1.78 6.75
C LEU A 18 7.10 1.82 8.06
N ASP A 19 6.08 2.67 8.16
CA ASP A 19 5.26 2.78 9.38
C ASP A 19 4.46 1.47 9.62
N LYS A 20 3.99 0.83 8.54
CA LYS A 20 3.38 -0.51 8.60
C LYS A 20 4.34 -1.54 9.18
N LEU A 21 5.58 -1.61 8.68
CA LEU A 21 6.56 -2.59 9.15
C LEU A 21 7.02 -2.33 10.59
N GLU A 22 7.06 -1.07 11.03
CA GLU A 22 7.36 -0.72 12.43
C GLU A 22 6.25 -1.11 13.41
N SER A 23 5.07 -1.51 12.94
CA SER A 23 4.08 -2.17 13.81
C SER A 23 4.55 -3.54 14.30
N ILE A 24 5.50 -4.16 13.60
CA ILE A 24 6.13 -5.41 14.01
C ILE A 24 7.25 -5.10 15.01
N SER A 25 7.08 -5.59 16.24
CA SER A 25 8.05 -5.40 17.32
C SER A 25 9.45 -5.81 16.88
N GLY A 26 10.44 -4.93 17.08
CA GLY A 26 11.85 -5.20 16.77
C GLY A 26 12.26 -5.01 15.31
N TYR A 27 11.33 -4.86 14.36
CA TYR A 27 11.67 -4.70 12.95
C TYR A 27 12.49 -3.42 12.69
N GLN A 28 13.63 -3.58 12.02
CA GLN A 28 14.56 -2.49 11.73
C GLN A 28 14.38 -1.99 10.30
N VAL A 29 13.80 -0.80 10.16
CA VAL A 29 13.68 -0.09 8.86
C VAL A 29 14.97 0.61 8.43
N GLU A 30 15.93 0.78 9.35
CA GLU A 30 17.24 1.36 9.09
C GLU A 30 18.33 0.34 9.43
N ILE A 31 19.07 -0.09 8.41
CA ILE A 31 20.25 -0.94 8.51
C ILE A 31 21.37 -0.33 7.66
N ASP A 32 22.62 -0.65 7.96
CA ASP A 32 23.73 -0.14 7.15
C ASP A 32 23.77 -0.79 5.75
N ASN A 33 24.45 -0.12 4.82
CA ASN A 33 24.48 -0.53 3.42
C ASN A 33 25.07 -1.93 3.22
N GLN A 34 26.05 -2.34 4.02
CA GLN A 34 26.68 -3.65 3.87
C GLN A 34 25.70 -4.74 4.32
N THR A 35 25.07 -4.56 5.48
CA THR A 35 24.01 -5.46 5.98
C THR A 35 22.85 -5.59 4.99
N PHE A 36 22.42 -4.48 4.37
CA PHE A 36 21.39 -4.50 3.32
C PHE A 36 21.80 -5.36 2.11
N ILE A 37 23.02 -5.16 1.59
CA ILE A 37 23.54 -5.90 0.44
C ILE A 37 23.66 -7.39 0.77
N ASP A 38 24.22 -7.71 1.93
CA ASP A 38 24.42 -9.10 2.38
C ASP A 38 23.08 -9.81 2.54
N GLN A 39 22.09 -9.18 3.18
CA GLN A 39 20.74 -9.75 3.30
C GLN A 39 20.07 -9.99 1.94
N VAL A 40 20.14 -9.02 1.01
CA VAL A 40 19.59 -9.21 -0.35
C VAL A 40 20.30 -10.35 -1.09
N ASN A 41 21.59 -10.59 -0.83
CA ASN A 41 22.32 -11.71 -1.41
C ASN A 41 21.97 -13.06 -0.78
N ASP A 42 21.75 -13.08 0.54
CA ASP A 42 21.54 -14.29 1.32
C ASP A 42 20.08 -14.78 1.24
N ILE A 43 19.12 -13.88 1.47
CA ILE A 43 17.69 -14.26 1.58
C ILE A 43 16.83 -13.76 0.41
N ASN A 44 17.43 -12.98 -0.51
CA ASN A 44 16.81 -12.41 -1.71
C ASN A 44 15.82 -11.26 -1.50
N VAL A 45 15.67 -10.74 -0.29
CA VAL A 45 14.75 -9.63 0.00
C VAL A 45 15.25 -8.77 1.15
N ALA A 46 15.18 -7.46 0.97
CA ALA A 46 15.29 -6.49 2.05
C ALA A 46 14.47 -5.25 1.72
N LEU A 47 13.89 -4.64 2.76
CA LEU A 47 13.17 -3.38 2.65
C LEU A 47 13.65 -2.41 3.72
N VAL A 48 14.18 -1.28 3.25
CA VAL A 48 14.76 -0.25 4.10
C VAL A 48 14.15 1.10 3.81
N GLY A 49 14.29 2.00 4.78
CA GLY A 49 14.07 3.42 4.57
C GLY A 49 15.12 4.03 3.65
N GLN A 50 14.87 5.26 3.23
CA GLN A 50 15.83 6.02 2.44
C GLN A 50 17.02 6.40 3.34
N THR A 51 18.20 5.83 3.08
CA THR A 51 19.41 6.25 3.79
C THR A 51 19.77 7.69 3.41
N GLY A 52 20.16 8.51 4.38
CA GLY A 52 20.18 9.98 4.27
C GLY A 52 21.03 10.60 3.14
N ASN A 53 21.86 9.81 2.46
CA ASN A 53 22.72 10.26 1.36
C ASN A 53 22.27 9.79 -0.03
N LEU A 54 21.33 8.85 -0.14
CA LEU A 54 20.83 8.43 -1.46
C LEU A 54 19.89 9.51 -1.99
N VAL A 55 20.19 10.04 -3.19
CA VAL A 55 19.43 11.12 -3.86
C VAL A 55 19.15 12.36 -3.00
N TYR A 56 20.16 12.85 -2.27
CA TYR A 56 20.05 14.04 -1.39
C TYR A 56 19.40 15.26 -2.05
N ALA A 57 19.67 15.50 -3.34
CA ALA A 57 19.05 16.60 -4.08
C ALA A 57 17.52 16.47 -4.15
N ASP A 58 16.99 15.27 -4.38
CA ASP A 58 15.55 15.01 -4.40
C ASP A 58 14.92 15.26 -3.02
N LYS A 59 15.59 14.84 -1.94
CA LYS A 59 15.13 15.12 -0.56
C LYS A 59 14.94 16.61 -0.31
N VAL A 60 15.93 17.42 -0.69
CA VAL A 60 15.87 18.90 -0.53
C VAL A 60 14.79 19.51 -1.42
N ILE A 61 14.72 19.09 -2.68
CA ILE A 61 13.73 19.61 -3.64
C ILE A 61 12.31 19.23 -3.23
N TYR A 62 12.08 18.00 -2.76
CA TYR A 62 10.77 17.54 -2.31
C TYR A 62 10.30 18.34 -1.09
N ALA A 63 11.16 18.53 -0.08
CA ALA A 63 10.84 19.34 1.09
C ALA A 63 10.47 20.78 0.71
N LEU A 64 11.17 21.38 -0.26
CA LEU A 64 10.81 22.71 -0.77
C LEU A 64 9.46 22.71 -1.49
N ARG A 65 9.18 21.67 -2.29
CA ARG A 65 7.93 21.56 -3.05
C ARG A 65 6.71 21.45 -2.14
N ASP A 66 6.85 20.71 -1.05
CA ASP A 66 5.81 20.47 -0.05
C ASP A 66 5.32 21.78 0.58
N VAL A 67 6.24 22.69 0.93
CA VAL A 67 5.91 23.98 1.56
C VAL A 67 5.67 25.13 0.57
N THR A 68 5.78 24.87 -0.75
CA THR A 68 5.58 25.90 -1.80
C THR A 68 4.41 25.59 -2.74
N GLY A 69 3.66 24.51 -2.49
CA GLY A 69 2.54 24.11 -3.34
C GLY A 69 2.95 23.65 -4.74
N THR A 70 4.19 23.18 -4.91
CA THR A 70 4.73 22.73 -6.21
C THR A 70 4.94 21.21 -6.28
N VAL A 71 4.27 20.46 -5.40
CA VAL A 71 4.26 18.99 -5.44
C VAL A 71 3.55 18.48 -6.70
N GLN A 72 2.42 19.09 -7.09
CA GLN A 72 1.58 18.69 -8.25
C GLN A 72 2.18 19.10 -9.60
N SER A 73 3.37 18.59 -9.90
CA SER A 73 4.06 18.79 -11.17
C SER A 73 4.53 17.44 -11.71
N LEU A 74 3.91 17.00 -12.81
CA LEU A 74 4.20 15.71 -13.46
C LEU A 74 5.71 15.45 -13.67
N PRO A 75 6.50 16.35 -14.28
CA PRO A 75 7.93 16.10 -14.48
C PRO A 75 8.71 15.99 -13.16
N LEU A 76 8.35 16.77 -12.14
CA LEU A 76 9.02 16.72 -10.82
C LEU A 76 8.65 15.45 -10.05
N ILE A 77 7.42 14.95 -10.20
CA ILE A 77 6.99 13.68 -9.61
C ILE A 77 7.74 12.52 -10.27
N ALA A 78 7.74 12.47 -11.61
CA ALA A 78 8.42 11.41 -12.36
C ALA A 78 9.92 11.38 -12.04
N ALA A 79 10.60 12.53 -12.05
CA ALA A 79 12.02 12.61 -11.69
C ALA A 79 12.29 12.20 -10.24
N SER A 80 11.43 12.63 -9.30
CA SER A 80 11.56 12.29 -7.89
C SER A 80 11.41 10.78 -7.66
N ILE A 81 10.37 10.15 -8.23
CA ILE A 81 10.13 8.71 -8.09
C ILE A 81 11.27 7.91 -8.73
N MET A 82 11.60 8.21 -9.99
CA MET A 82 12.57 7.43 -10.76
C MET A 82 13.99 7.56 -10.22
N SER A 83 14.41 8.77 -9.79
CA SER A 83 15.77 8.97 -9.24
C SER A 83 16.06 8.03 -8.07
N LYS A 84 15.09 7.84 -7.15
CA LYS A 84 15.21 6.90 -6.03
C LYS A 84 15.35 5.45 -6.49
N LYS A 85 14.53 5.01 -7.45
CA LYS A 85 14.54 3.62 -7.92
C LYS A 85 15.80 3.28 -8.70
N ILE A 86 16.28 4.20 -9.53
CA ILE A 86 17.53 4.04 -10.29
C ILE A 86 18.74 4.09 -9.37
N ALA A 87 18.80 5.04 -8.43
CA ALA A 87 19.90 5.13 -7.47
C ALA A 87 19.97 3.92 -6.54
N GLY A 88 18.84 3.26 -6.29
CA GLY A 88 18.79 1.98 -5.57
C GLY A 88 19.36 0.79 -6.35
N GLY A 89 19.76 0.98 -7.61
CA GLY A 89 20.41 -0.06 -8.41
C GLY A 89 19.45 -1.08 -9.03
N ALA A 90 18.15 -0.78 -9.09
CA ALA A 90 17.19 -1.68 -9.72
C ALA A 90 17.49 -1.81 -11.22
N ASP A 91 17.62 -3.05 -11.70
CA ASP A 91 17.76 -3.37 -13.14
C ASP A 91 16.42 -3.22 -13.86
N SER A 92 15.34 -3.59 -13.18
CA SER A 92 13.97 -3.52 -13.69
C SER A 92 13.03 -2.94 -12.63
N ILE A 93 11.99 -2.24 -13.09
CA ILE A 93 11.09 -1.48 -12.23
C ILE A 93 9.64 -1.75 -12.66
N VAL A 94 8.84 -2.26 -11.73
CA VAL A 94 7.37 -2.27 -11.88
C VAL A 94 6.80 -1.12 -11.06
N LEU A 95 6.04 -0.26 -11.73
CA LEU A 95 5.41 0.93 -11.16
C LEU A 95 3.91 0.66 -11.00
N ASP A 96 3.39 0.93 -9.81
CA ASP A 96 1.95 0.94 -9.55
C ASP A 96 1.49 2.40 -9.49
N VAL A 97 0.90 2.89 -10.57
CA VAL A 97 0.48 4.27 -10.75
C VAL A 97 -1.02 4.36 -10.47
N LYS A 98 -1.34 4.81 -9.25
CA LYS A 98 -2.72 4.99 -8.80
C LYS A 98 -3.41 6.12 -9.55
N PHE A 99 -4.68 5.92 -9.89
CA PHE A 99 -5.60 6.98 -10.31
C PHE A 99 -6.89 6.95 -9.48
N GLY A 100 -7.57 8.10 -9.37
CA GLY A 100 -8.83 8.22 -8.66
C GLY A 100 -8.77 9.16 -7.46
N GLU A 101 -9.88 9.22 -6.70
CA GLU A 101 -10.03 10.18 -5.59
C GLU A 101 -8.95 10.02 -4.50
N GLY A 102 -8.60 8.78 -4.15
CA GLY A 102 -7.54 8.47 -3.18
C GLY A 102 -6.12 8.55 -3.74
N ALA A 103 -5.95 8.87 -5.02
CA ALA A 103 -4.66 8.94 -5.67
C ALA A 103 -4.17 10.39 -5.85
N PHE A 104 -2.88 10.51 -6.13
CA PHE A 104 -2.28 11.79 -6.49
C PHE A 104 -2.73 12.25 -7.90
N MET A 105 -2.89 11.30 -8.83
CA MET A 105 -3.49 11.54 -10.15
C MET A 105 -4.99 11.25 -10.07
N LYS A 106 -5.85 12.22 -10.35
CA LYS A 106 -7.30 12.06 -10.15
C LYS A 106 -8.00 11.29 -11.27
N ASP A 107 -7.44 11.34 -12.47
CA ASP A 107 -7.99 10.69 -13.65
C ASP A 107 -6.94 9.76 -14.31
N VAL A 108 -7.46 8.81 -15.11
CA VAL A 108 -6.65 7.79 -15.77
C VAL A 108 -5.68 8.38 -16.81
N GLU A 109 -6.03 9.47 -17.48
CA GLU A 109 -5.18 10.08 -18.51
C GLU A 109 -3.97 10.78 -17.88
N SER A 110 -4.17 11.48 -16.76
CA SER A 110 -3.09 12.06 -15.96
C SER A 110 -2.15 10.97 -15.41
N ALA A 111 -2.70 9.86 -14.92
CA ALA A 111 -1.90 8.71 -14.47
C ALA A 111 -1.12 8.05 -15.62
N LYS A 112 -1.73 7.93 -16.80
CA LYS A 112 -1.08 7.43 -18.01
C LYS A 112 0.07 8.32 -18.43
N ALA A 113 -0.12 9.64 -18.48
CA ALA A 113 0.94 10.58 -18.81
C ALA A 113 2.12 10.50 -17.82
N LEU A 114 1.84 10.33 -16.53
CA LEU A 114 2.87 10.13 -15.51
C LEU A 114 3.62 8.80 -15.72
N ALA A 115 2.90 7.71 -15.98
CA ALA A 115 3.46 6.40 -16.26
C ALA A 115 4.36 6.39 -17.51
N GLU A 116 3.89 6.92 -18.63
CA GLU A 116 4.64 7.04 -19.88
C GLU A 116 5.91 7.87 -19.70
N THR A 117 5.84 8.95 -18.90
CA THR A 117 7.01 9.77 -18.57
C THR A 117 8.04 8.98 -17.77
N MET A 118 7.61 8.20 -16.77
CA MET A 118 8.52 7.37 -15.96
C MET A 118 9.12 6.21 -16.78
N ILE A 119 8.34 5.59 -17.66
CA ILE A 119 8.83 4.58 -18.62
C ILE A 119 9.89 5.20 -19.54
N ALA A 120 9.63 6.39 -20.09
CA ALA A 120 10.60 7.09 -20.94
C ALA A 120 11.90 7.43 -20.18
N ILE A 121 11.83 7.83 -18.91
CA ILE A 121 13.02 8.06 -18.08
C ILE A 121 13.82 6.75 -17.90
N GLY A 122 13.14 5.66 -17.55
CA GLY A 122 13.79 4.36 -17.37
C GLY A 122 14.47 3.87 -18.65
N LYS A 123 13.77 3.94 -19.78
CA LYS A 123 14.30 3.57 -21.10
C LYS A 123 15.54 4.37 -21.49
N ASN A 124 15.59 5.68 -21.19
CA ASN A 124 16.76 6.52 -21.47
C ASN A 124 17.96 6.20 -20.56
N LEU A 125 17.76 5.42 -19.51
CA LEU A 125 18.78 5.01 -18.54
C LEU A 125 18.98 3.49 -18.53
N ASP A 126 18.56 2.82 -19.62
CA ASP A 126 18.69 1.37 -19.82
C ASP A 126 18.08 0.57 -18.65
N ARG A 127 16.84 0.92 -18.28
CA ARG A 127 16.03 0.20 -17.29
C ARG A 127 14.72 -0.26 -17.91
N ASP A 128 14.39 -1.53 -17.66
CA ASP A 128 13.10 -2.09 -18.05
C ASP A 128 12.03 -1.61 -17.07
N VAL A 129 11.01 -0.93 -17.59
CA VAL A 129 9.95 -0.35 -16.77
C VAL A 129 8.59 -0.78 -17.30
N THR A 130 7.78 -1.35 -16.42
CA THR A 130 6.34 -1.58 -16.66
C THR A 130 5.54 -0.77 -15.67
N ALA A 131 4.43 -0.19 -16.12
CA ALA A 131 3.51 0.55 -15.26
C ALA A 131 2.11 -0.06 -15.27
N LEU A 132 1.60 -0.38 -14.08
CA LEU A 132 0.20 -0.75 -13.84
C LEU A 132 -0.56 0.52 -13.49
N LEU A 133 -1.63 0.83 -14.22
CA LEU A 133 -2.56 1.90 -13.87
C LEU A 133 -3.70 1.30 -13.08
N THR A 134 -3.77 1.63 -11.79
CA THR A 134 -4.68 0.95 -10.88
C THR A 134 -5.62 1.91 -10.17
N ASN A 135 -6.87 1.48 -10.00
CA ASN A 135 -7.95 2.28 -9.46
C ASN A 135 -7.81 2.42 -7.94
N MET A 136 -7.96 3.65 -7.45
CA MET A 136 -7.90 4.03 -6.03
C MET A 136 -9.08 4.94 -5.66
N ASN A 137 -10.23 4.79 -6.34
CA ASN A 137 -11.47 5.45 -5.94
C ASN A 137 -11.99 4.89 -4.61
N GLN A 138 -11.79 3.58 -4.39
CA GLN A 138 -11.98 2.92 -3.10
C GLN A 138 -10.65 2.40 -2.54
N PRO A 139 -10.52 2.22 -1.22
CA PRO A 139 -9.36 1.56 -0.64
C PRO A 139 -9.12 0.16 -1.22
N LEU A 140 -7.86 -0.19 -1.45
CA LEU A 140 -7.46 -1.55 -1.80
C LEU A 140 -7.57 -2.45 -0.57
N GLY A 141 -8.13 -3.65 -0.73
CA GLY A 141 -8.37 -4.54 0.42
C GLY A 141 -9.45 -4.00 1.36
N TYR A 142 -9.43 -4.42 2.61
CA TYR A 142 -10.43 -4.01 3.62
C TYR A 142 -9.81 -3.30 4.83
N HIS A 143 -8.50 -3.42 5.04
CA HIS A 143 -7.84 -2.89 6.21
C HIS A 143 -7.10 -1.58 5.88
N ILE A 144 -7.32 -0.53 6.68
CA ILE A 144 -6.71 0.79 6.51
C ILE A 144 -6.02 1.18 7.81
N GLY A 145 -4.69 1.14 7.85
CA GLY A 145 -3.90 1.42 9.05
C GLY A 145 -2.47 0.87 8.94
N ASN A 146 -1.81 0.61 10.08
CA ASN A 146 -0.45 0.08 10.09
C ASN A 146 -0.43 -1.43 10.37
N ALA A 147 -0.68 -1.84 11.62
CA ALA A 147 -0.78 -3.25 12.01
C ALA A 147 -1.92 -3.96 11.25
N LEU A 148 -3.03 -3.26 11.02
CA LEU A 148 -4.18 -3.75 10.26
C LEU A 148 -3.81 -4.17 8.84
N GLU A 149 -2.94 -3.40 8.17
CA GLU A 149 -2.49 -3.73 6.80
C GLU A 149 -1.44 -4.85 6.80
N VAL A 150 -0.60 -4.94 7.84
CA VAL A 150 0.29 -6.10 8.03
C VAL A 150 -0.52 -7.38 8.26
N TYR A 151 -1.58 -7.32 9.06
CA TYR A 151 -2.55 -8.41 9.25
C TYR A 151 -3.11 -8.87 7.90
N GLU A 152 -3.67 -7.96 7.11
CA GLU A 152 -4.27 -8.29 5.82
C GLU A 152 -3.24 -8.85 4.82
N SER A 153 -2.00 -8.35 4.85
CA SER A 153 -0.90 -8.88 4.05
C SER A 153 -0.57 -10.33 4.42
N ILE A 154 -0.55 -10.66 5.72
CA ILE A 154 -0.32 -12.03 6.20
C ILE A 154 -1.48 -12.94 5.82
N LYS A 155 -2.74 -12.49 6.01
CA LYS A 155 -3.91 -13.25 5.55
C LYS A 155 -3.85 -13.52 4.05
N THR A 156 -3.40 -12.55 3.25
CA THR A 156 -3.20 -12.72 1.81
C THR A 156 -2.14 -13.77 1.51
N LEU A 157 -0.98 -13.70 2.18
CA LEU A 157 0.09 -14.71 2.06
C LEU A 157 -0.34 -16.12 2.49
N GLN A 158 -1.40 -16.23 3.31
CA GLN A 158 -2.02 -17.48 3.74
C GLN A 158 -3.19 -17.93 2.84
N ASN A 159 -3.42 -17.27 1.69
CA ASN A 159 -4.56 -17.52 0.78
C ASN A 159 -5.95 -17.17 1.36
N GLU A 160 -6.00 -16.32 2.38
CA GLU A 160 -7.20 -15.88 3.09
C GLU A 160 -7.44 -14.36 2.97
N GLY A 161 -6.77 -13.71 2.01
CA GLY A 161 -6.83 -12.26 1.83
C GLY A 161 -7.92 -11.78 0.86
N PRO A 162 -8.05 -10.46 0.71
CA PRO A 162 -8.96 -9.83 -0.24
C PRO A 162 -8.55 -10.13 -1.70
N LYS A 163 -9.55 -10.39 -2.56
CA LYS A 163 -9.28 -10.78 -3.96
C LYS A 163 -8.74 -9.66 -4.82
N ASP A 164 -9.07 -8.40 -4.52
CA ASP A 164 -8.50 -7.23 -5.19
C ASP A 164 -7.01 -7.07 -4.86
N LEU A 165 -6.63 -7.19 -3.57
CA LEU A 165 -5.23 -7.16 -3.15
C LEU A 165 -4.43 -8.33 -3.73
N GLU A 166 -4.95 -9.55 -3.62
CA GLU A 166 -4.33 -10.77 -4.19
C GLU A 166 -4.05 -10.60 -5.68
N GLU A 167 -5.05 -10.21 -6.47
CA GLU A 167 -4.90 -10.07 -7.92
C GLU A 167 -3.87 -9.00 -8.29
N LEU A 168 -3.88 -7.82 -7.65
CA LEU A 168 -2.90 -6.79 -7.92
C LEU A 168 -1.46 -7.27 -7.61
N CYS A 169 -1.28 -7.96 -6.48
CA CYS A 169 0.02 -8.52 -6.10
C CYS A 169 0.51 -9.58 -7.09
N LEU A 170 -0.38 -10.46 -7.58
CA LEU A 170 -0.04 -11.49 -8.56
C LEU A 170 0.32 -10.90 -9.92
N VAL A 171 -0.43 -9.90 -10.40
CA VAL A 171 -0.12 -9.20 -11.66
C VAL A 171 1.23 -8.48 -11.56
N ALA A 172 1.46 -7.71 -10.50
CA ALA A 172 2.74 -7.03 -10.29
C ALA A 172 3.90 -8.03 -10.22
N SER A 173 3.73 -9.14 -9.49
CA SER A 173 4.74 -10.19 -9.36
C SER A 173 5.02 -10.88 -10.69
N GLY A 174 4.00 -11.11 -11.53
CA GLY A 174 4.17 -11.69 -12.87
C GLY A 174 5.12 -10.85 -13.75
N TYR A 175 4.94 -9.52 -13.76
CA TYR A 175 5.85 -8.62 -14.47
C TYR A 175 7.23 -8.53 -13.82
N MET A 176 7.31 -8.56 -12.48
CA MET A 176 8.61 -8.58 -11.79
C MET A 176 9.42 -9.85 -12.12
N LEU A 177 8.76 -11.01 -12.23
CA LEU A 177 9.40 -12.28 -12.57
C LEU A 177 9.82 -12.34 -14.04
N LEU A 178 9.00 -11.80 -14.94
CA LEU A 178 9.35 -11.63 -16.36
C LEU A 178 10.61 -10.76 -16.51
N HIS A 179 10.60 -9.55 -15.94
CA HIS A 179 11.73 -8.62 -16.05
C HIS A 179 12.98 -9.11 -15.31
N GLY A 180 12.78 -9.88 -14.25
CA GLY A 180 13.86 -10.57 -13.54
C GLY A 180 14.47 -11.75 -14.30
N ASN A 181 14.02 -12.05 -15.53
CA ASN A 181 14.40 -13.21 -16.33
C ASN A 181 14.23 -14.55 -15.58
N ILE A 182 13.20 -14.64 -14.74
CA ILE A 182 12.82 -15.86 -14.02
C ILE A 182 11.69 -16.60 -14.74
N ALA A 183 10.86 -15.84 -15.47
CA ALA A 183 9.80 -16.34 -16.33
C ALA A 183 10.01 -15.83 -17.76
N ASP A 184 9.68 -16.65 -18.75
CA ASP A 184 9.80 -16.31 -20.17
C ASP A 184 8.59 -15.49 -20.68
N SER A 185 7.49 -15.48 -19.91
CA SER A 185 6.30 -14.67 -20.20
C SER A 185 5.62 -14.17 -18.93
N PHE A 186 4.72 -13.18 -19.08
CA PHE A 186 3.89 -12.70 -17.98
C PHE A 186 3.03 -13.84 -17.39
N GLU A 187 2.41 -14.67 -18.23
CA GLU A 187 1.55 -15.77 -17.81
C GLU A 187 2.30 -16.81 -16.98
N GLU A 188 3.55 -17.11 -17.36
CA GLU A 188 4.41 -17.98 -16.57
C GLU A 188 4.77 -17.32 -15.23
N GLY A 189 5.15 -16.04 -15.23
CA GLY A 189 5.45 -15.30 -14.02
C GLY A 189 4.27 -15.25 -13.05
N TYR A 190 3.07 -14.94 -13.55
CA TYR A 190 1.83 -14.94 -12.76
C TYR A 190 1.58 -16.31 -12.15
N LYS A 191 1.75 -17.39 -12.93
CA LYS A 191 1.58 -18.77 -12.45
C LYS A 191 2.59 -19.12 -11.35
N ILE A 192 3.86 -18.76 -11.50
CA ILE A 192 4.90 -18.97 -10.48
C ILE A 192 4.53 -18.22 -9.19
N ALA A 193 4.14 -16.94 -9.29
CA ALA A 193 3.73 -16.14 -8.15
C ALA A 193 2.52 -16.76 -7.43
N LYS A 194 1.51 -17.19 -8.19
CA LYS A 194 0.32 -17.85 -7.64
C LYS A 194 0.65 -19.17 -6.94
N GLN A 195 1.51 -19.99 -7.55
CA GLN A 195 1.97 -21.24 -6.93
C GLN A 195 2.69 -20.99 -5.60
N SER A 196 3.54 -19.95 -5.53
CA SER A 196 4.24 -19.60 -4.28
C SER A 196 3.30 -19.16 -3.15
N LEU A 197 2.13 -18.64 -3.50
CA LEU A 197 1.06 -18.33 -2.54
C LEU A 197 0.39 -19.63 -2.08
N GLU A 198 -0.04 -20.46 -3.03
CA GLU A 198 -0.78 -21.71 -2.78
C GLU A 198 0.04 -22.75 -2.01
N ASP A 199 1.35 -22.83 -2.25
CA ASP A 199 2.24 -23.79 -1.59
C ASP A 199 2.85 -23.29 -0.26
N GLY A 200 2.58 -22.03 0.11
CA GLY A 200 3.02 -21.41 1.37
C GLY A 200 4.46 -20.88 1.36
N SER A 201 5.22 -21.07 0.29
CA SER A 201 6.61 -20.61 0.21
C SER A 201 6.76 -19.08 0.29
N ALA A 202 5.76 -18.33 -0.18
CA ALA A 202 5.73 -16.87 -0.04
C ALA A 202 5.61 -16.45 1.44
N PHE A 203 4.79 -17.14 2.23
CA PHE A 203 4.64 -16.88 3.67
C PHE A 203 5.89 -17.28 4.45
N ASP A 204 6.55 -18.38 4.07
CA ASP A 204 7.84 -18.76 4.65
C ASP A 204 8.93 -17.72 4.37
N LYS A 205 8.98 -17.19 3.14
CA LYS A 205 9.91 -16.11 2.79
C LYS A 205 9.61 -14.81 3.55
N PHE A 206 8.34 -14.51 3.83
CA PHE A 206 7.97 -13.39 4.70
C PHE A 206 8.53 -13.55 6.11
N LYS A 207 8.37 -14.72 6.75
CA LYS A 207 8.94 -14.98 8.09
C LYS A 207 10.46 -14.83 8.11
N GLU A 208 11.14 -15.36 7.10
CA GLU A 208 12.58 -15.23 6.95
C GLU A 208 13.02 -13.76 6.81
N TRP A 209 12.30 -12.99 5.98
CA TRP A 209 12.54 -11.55 5.81
C TRP A 209 12.36 -10.76 7.10
N ILE A 210 11.22 -10.92 7.77
CA ILE A 210 10.94 -10.21 9.03
C ILE A 210 11.99 -10.53 10.09
N THR A 211 12.35 -11.82 10.23
CA THR A 211 13.36 -12.27 11.19
C THR A 211 14.75 -11.67 10.87
N ALA A 212 15.13 -11.61 9.58
CA ALA A 212 16.43 -11.09 9.17
C ALA A 212 16.62 -9.61 9.49
N GLN A 213 15.53 -8.83 9.53
CA GLN A 213 15.54 -7.42 9.96
C GLN A 213 15.17 -7.24 11.44
N GLY A 214 15.29 -8.29 12.25
CA GLY A 214 15.12 -8.22 13.71
C GLY A 214 13.67 -8.19 14.20
N GLY A 215 12.70 -8.34 13.30
CA GLY A 215 11.29 -8.42 13.67
C GLY A 215 10.99 -9.69 14.46
N ASP A 216 10.29 -9.53 15.58
CA ASP A 216 9.73 -10.63 16.34
C ASP A 216 8.56 -11.23 15.56
N ILE A 217 8.62 -12.52 15.24
CA ILE A 217 7.58 -13.24 14.51
C ILE A 217 6.57 -13.94 15.43
N SER A 218 6.71 -13.84 16.76
CA SER A 218 5.78 -14.50 17.70
C SER A 218 4.36 -13.93 17.63
N PHE A 219 4.17 -12.72 17.08
CA PHE A 219 2.83 -12.17 16.85
C PHE A 219 2.01 -13.01 15.86
N LEU A 220 2.64 -13.88 15.07
CA LEU A 220 1.95 -14.82 14.19
C LEU A 220 1.20 -15.91 14.95
N ASP A 221 1.54 -16.15 16.23
CA ASP A 221 0.85 -17.13 17.08
C ASP A 221 -0.57 -16.67 17.46
N ASP A 222 -0.79 -15.36 17.52
CA ASP A 222 -2.10 -14.73 17.76
C ASP A 222 -2.21 -13.43 16.94
N LEU A 223 -2.57 -13.61 15.67
CA LEU A 223 -2.67 -12.51 14.71
C LEU A 223 -3.85 -11.57 15.03
N ASP A 224 -4.90 -12.05 15.69
CA ASP A 224 -6.04 -11.20 16.07
C ASP A 224 -5.66 -10.25 17.22
N ALA A 225 -4.88 -10.73 18.21
CA ALA A 225 -4.33 -9.88 19.27
C ALA A 225 -3.35 -8.81 18.74
N PHE A 226 -2.67 -9.09 17.62
CA PHE A 226 -1.76 -8.13 16.97
C PHE A 226 -2.47 -6.84 16.56
N ILE A 227 -3.75 -6.91 16.16
CA ILE A 227 -4.54 -5.76 15.72
C ILE A 227 -5.53 -5.23 16.79
N GLU A 228 -5.55 -5.82 17.98
CA GLU A 228 -6.48 -5.44 19.04
C GLU A 228 -6.14 -4.05 19.64
N SER A 229 -7.15 -3.18 19.71
CA SER A 229 -7.08 -1.81 20.23
C SER A 229 -8.05 -1.59 21.39
N ASN A 230 -7.77 -0.60 22.26
CA ASN A 230 -8.59 -0.34 23.46
C ASN A 230 -10.06 0.01 23.14
N TYR A 231 -10.31 0.71 22.03
CA TYR A 231 -11.64 1.10 21.57
C TYR A 231 -11.93 0.48 20.21
N LYS A 232 -13.15 -0.04 20.05
CA LYS A 232 -13.66 -0.65 18.83
C LYS A 232 -15.12 -0.26 18.66
N VAL A 233 -15.46 0.36 17.54
CA VAL A 233 -16.82 0.81 17.23
C VAL A 233 -17.24 0.29 15.86
N GLU A 234 -18.32 -0.51 15.83
CA GLU A 234 -18.96 -0.89 14.57
C GLU A 234 -19.85 0.26 14.07
N VAL A 235 -19.62 0.68 12.82
CA VAL A 235 -20.44 1.70 12.17
C VAL A 235 -21.42 1.01 11.23
N ARG A 236 -22.71 1.29 11.43
CA ARG A 236 -23.82 0.63 10.72
C ARG A 236 -24.48 1.56 9.72
N SER A 237 -25.01 0.98 8.64
CA SER A 237 -25.71 1.73 7.60
C SER A 237 -27.06 2.25 8.07
N ASP A 238 -27.38 3.51 7.77
CA ASP A 238 -28.68 4.11 8.11
C ASP A 238 -29.77 3.81 7.08
N VAL A 239 -29.37 3.30 5.91
CA VAL A 239 -30.23 3.02 4.75
C VAL A 239 -29.88 1.65 4.14
N SER A 240 -30.80 1.08 3.35
CA SER A 240 -30.52 -0.08 2.51
C SER A 240 -30.24 0.35 1.08
N GLY A 241 -29.35 -0.33 0.37
CA GLY A 241 -29.01 -0.03 -1.02
C GLY A 241 -27.70 -0.69 -1.45
N TYR A 242 -27.13 -0.24 -2.57
CA TYR A 242 -25.81 -0.65 -3.05
C TYR A 242 -24.78 0.45 -2.76
N VAL A 243 -23.58 0.06 -2.32
CA VAL A 243 -22.45 0.99 -2.21
C VAL A 243 -22.08 1.46 -3.62
N ASP A 244 -22.39 2.72 -3.91
CA ASP A 244 -22.18 3.39 -5.20
C ASP A 244 -20.79 4.01 -5.28
N ASP A 245 -20.37 4.61 -4.19
CA ASP A 245 -19.04 5.18 -4.07
C ASP A 245 -18.51 4.99 -2.64
N LEU A 246 -17.20 4.88 -2.53
CA LEU A 246 -16.51 4.65 -1.28
C LEU A 246 -15.26 5.51 -1.23
N LYS A 247 -15.38 6.71 -0.69
CA LYS A 247 -14.37 7.76 -0.84
C LYS A 247 -13.07 7.44 -0.12
N ALA A 248 -12.07 6.97 -0.87
CA ALA A 248 -10.80 6.52 -0.33
C ALA A 248 -10.02 7.63 0.42
N LEU A 249 -10.08 8.87 -0.05
CA LEU A 249 -9.40 10.01 0.59
C LEU A 249 -9.98 10.26 1.99
N GLU A 250 -11.31 10.32 2.09
CA GLU A 250 -12.05 10.56 3.32
C GLU A 250 -11.80 9.44 4.33
N LEU A 251 -11.81 8.18 3.90
CA LEU A 251 -11.44 7.05 4.77
C LEU A 251 -9.98 7.12 5.25
N GLY A 252 -9.05 7.55 4.38
CA GLY A 252 -7.67 7.79 4.76
C GLY A 252 -7.54 8.90 5.82
N MET A 253 -8.33 9.97 5.70
CA MET A 253 -8.40 11.04 6.68
C MET A 253 -9.01 10.56 8.00
N THR A 254 -10.11 9.79 7.97
CA THR A 254 -10.70 9.20 9.19
C THR A 254 -9.71 8.28 9.90
N SER A 255 -8.98 7.44 9.15
CA SER A 255 -7.92 6.58 9.71
C SER A 255 -6.81 7.41 10.39
N LEU A 256 -6.40 8.52 9.76
CA LEU A 256 -5.45 9.46 10.37
C LEU A 256 -6.02 10.09 11.66
N HIS A 257 -7.27 10.54 11.67
CA HIS A 257 -7.90 11.13 12.85
C HIS A 257 -8.05 10.12 14.00
N LEU A 258 -8.24 8.83 13.71
CA LEU A 258 -8.21 7.74 14.69
C LEU A 258 -6.81 7.50 15.31
N GLY A 259 -5.76 8.08 14.73
CA GLY A 259 -4.37 7.99 15.20
C GLY A 259 -3.46 7.12 14.35
N ALA A 260 -3.93 6.57 13.23
CA ALA A 260 -3.15 5.65 12.39
C ALA A 260 -2.12 6.35 11.48
N GLY A 261 -2.08 7.68 11.48
CA GLY A 261 -1.23 8.48 10.60
C GLY A 261 -0.63 9.69 11.28
N ARG A 262 0.15 10.45 10.51
CA ARG A 262 0.80 11.69 10.95
C ARG A 262 0.22 12.89 10.23
N SER A 263 -0.12 13.92 10.99
CA SER A 263 -0.36 15.27 10.46
C SER A 263 0.96 16.04 10.34
N THR A 264 1.87 15.83 11.29
CA THR A 264 3.21 16.41 11.35
C THR A 264 4.29 15.34 11.49
N VAL A 265 5.54 15.66 11.16
CA VAL A 265 6.65 14.68 11.18
C VAL A 265 6.91 14.16 12.60
N GLU A 266 6.57 14.95 13.61
CA GLU A 266 6.77 14.67 15.04
C GLU A 266 5.66 13.82 15.68
N ASP A 267 4.53 13.60 14.98
CA ASP A 267 3.38 12.89 15.54
C ASP A 267 3.72 11.41 15.82
N VAL A 268 3.27 10.92 16.98
CA VAL A 268 3.34 9.51 17.35
C VAL A 268 2.12 8.78 16.77
N ILE A 269 2.39 7.72 16.01
CA ILE A 269 1.34 6.89 15.40
C ILE A 269 0.86 5.85 16.42
N ASP A 270 -0.45 5.67 16.50
CA ASP A 270 -1.06 4.47 17.03
C ASP A 270 -1.02 3.37 15.96
N MET A 271 -0.10 2.42 16.11
CA MET A 271 0.11 1.36 15.12
C MET A 271 -1.10 0.44 14.94
N LYS A 272 -2.02 0.39 15.91
CA LYS A 272 -3.21 -0.47 15.87
C LYS A 272 -4.50 0.29 15.57
N ALA A 273 -4.45 1.62 15.48
CA ALA A 273 -5.58 2.42 15.03
C ALA A 273 -5.84 2.22 13.53
N GLY A 274 -7.09 2.45 13.14
CA GLY A 274 -7.51 2.48 11.75
C GLY A 274 -8.91 1.92 11.54
N ILE A 275 -9.15 1.41 10.33
CA ILE A 275 -10.47 1.02 9.85
C ILE A 275 -10.40 -0.40 9.28
N ILE A 276 -11.40 -1.22 9.62
CA ILE A 276 -11.69 -2.49 8.93
C ILE A 276 -13.01 -2.32 8.20
N LEU A 277 -12.98 -2.35 6.87
CA LEU A 277 -14.17 -2.28 6.03
C LEU A 277 -14.88 -3.64 6.00
N ASN A 278 -16.21 -3.61 5.86
CA ASN A 278 -17.04 -4.80 5.64
C ASN A 278 -17.72 -4.81 4.27
N LYS A 279 -17.67 -3.69 3.54
CA LYS A 279 -18.32 -3.48 2.25
C LYS A 279 -17.41 -2.74 1.28
N LYS A 280 -17.53 -3.06 0.00
CA LYS A 280 -16.85 -2.41 -1.14
C LYS A 280 -17.90 -1.88 -2.13
N ILE A 281 -17.46 -1.08 -3.10
CA ILE A 281 -18.31 -0.60 -4.19
C ILE A 281 -18.94 -1.80 -4.92
N GLY A 282 -20.26 -1.73 -5.12
CA GLY A 282 -21.08 -2.77 -5.73
C GLY A 282 -21.75 -3.72 -4.73
N ASP A 283 -21.33 -3.74 -3.46
CA ASP A 283 -21.97 -4.56 -2.44
C ASP A 283 -23.35 -4.01 -2.05
N TYR A 284 -24.32 -4.90 -1.84
CA TYR A 284 -25.58 -4.55 -1.21
C TYR A 284 -25.41 -4.48 0.30
N VAL A 285 -26.07 -3.50 0.92
CA VAL A 285 -26.12 -3.31 2.37
C VAL A 285 -27.56 -3.12 2.84
N GLU A 286 -27.92 -3.74 3.94
CA GLU A 286 -29.20 -3.51 4.63
C GLU A 286 -29.06 -2.40 5.70
N LYS A 287 -30.15 -1.67 5.94
CA LYS A 287 -30.23 -0.75 7.08
C LYS A 287 -29.92 -1.48 8.39
N GLY A 288 -28.94 -0.99 9.13
CA GLY A 288 -28.44 -1.56 10.38
C GLY A 288 -27.31 -2.57 10.20
N GLU A 289 -26.96 -2.95 8.97
CA GLU A 289 -25.80 -3.79 8.68
C GLU A 289 -24.49 -3.01 8.88
N VAL A 290 -23.43 -3.70 9.30
CA VAL A 290 -22.12 -3.09 9.56
C VAL A 290 -21.45 -2.74 8.23
N LEU A 291 -21.05 -1.47 8.10
CA LEU A 291 -20.27 -0.94 6.97
C LEU A 291 -18.77 -1.11 7.21
N GLY A 292 -18.34 -0.95 8.45
CA GLY A 292 -16.97 -1.12 8.89
C GLY A 292 -16.82 -0.96 10.40
N THR A 293 -15.61 -1.16 10.88
CA THR A 293 -15.22 -1.05 12.27
C THR A 293 -14.09 -0.05 12.41
N LEU A 294 -14.25 0.92 13.32
CA LEU A 294 -13.21 1.87 13.71
C LEU A 294 -12.44 1.31 14.92
N LEU A 295 -11.12 1.42 14.90
CA LEU A 295 -10.22 0.98 15.97
C LEU A 295 -9.30 2.12 16.39
N SER A 296 -9.08 2.30 17.69
CA SER A 296 -8.11 3.25 18.24
C SER A 296 -7.75 2.91 19.69
N ASN A 297 -6.55 3.27 20.15
CA ASN A 297 -6.21 3.26 21.56
C ASN A 297 -6.66 4.52 22.31
N SER A 298 -7.19 5.50 21.59
CA SER A 298 -7.89 6.69 22.13
C SER A 298 -9.40 6.54 21.96
N GLU A 299 -10.17 7.34 22.72
CA GLU A 299 -11.64 7.31 22.64
C GLU A 299 -12.12 7.66 21.22
N ILE A 300 -13.05 6.85 20.69
CA ILE A 300 -13.63 7.08 19.37
C ILE A 300 -14.86 7.98 19.54
N GLU A 301 -14.69 9.25 19.19
CA GLU A 301 -15.75 10.26 19.20
C GLU A 301 -16.77 10.09 18.06
N GLU A 302 -17.97 10.66 18.24
CA GLU A 302 -19.05 10.68 17.24
C GLU A 302 -18.61 11.31 15.91
N SER A 303 -17.70 12.30 15.94
CA SER A 303 -17.12 12.92 14.75
C SER A 303 -16.46 11.91 13.81
N HIS A 304 -15.72 10.92 14.35
CA HIS A 304 -15.10 9.86 13.54
C HIS A 304 -16.14 8.95 12.88
N ILE A 305 -17.25 8.69 13.57
CA ILE A 305 -18.35 7.86 13.06
C ILE A 305 -19.02 8.57 11.88
N GLU A 306 -19.29 9.86 12.03
CA GLU A 306 -19.92 10.68 10.99
C GLU A 306 -18.99 10.89 9.78
N GLU A 307 -17.69 11.10 10.01
CA GLU A 307 -16.68 11.15 8.93
C GLU A 307 -16.64 9.83 8.14
N PHE A 308 -16.60 8.69 8.83
CA PHE A 308 -16.62 7.38 8.19
C PHE A 308 -17.91 7.17 7.37
N LYS A 309 -19.08 7.47 7.94
CA LYS A 309 -20.36 7.34 7.23
C LYS A 309 -20.42 8.23 5.99
N ALA A 310 -19.91 9.45 6.07
CA ALA A 310 -19.89 10.40 4.95
C ALA A 310 -19.05 9.91 3.75
N ALA A 311 -18.13 8.95 3.96
CA ALA A 311 -17.37 8.33 2.88
C ALA A 311 -18.16 7.27 2.09
N PHE A 312 -19.30 6.78 2.61
CA PHE A 312 -20.16 5.81 1.92
C PHE A 312 -21.29 6.52 1.18
N ILE A 313 -21.33 6.36 -0.15
CA ILE A 313 -22.47 6.78 -0.97
C ILE A 313 -23.28 5.53 -1.31
N ILE A 314 -24.54 5.49 -0.88
CA ILE A 314 -25.43 4.35 -1.09
C ILE A 314 -26.57 4.75 -2.01
N SER A 315 -26.79 3.97 -3.07
CA SER A 315 -27.84 4.19 -4.07
C SER A 315 -28.84 3.02 -4.12
N GLU A 316 -30.03 3.24 -4.69
CA GLU A 316 -31.04 2.18 -4.84
C GLU A 316 -30.71 1.18 -5.96
N GLY A 317 -29.90 1.60 -6.94
CA GLY A 317 -29.61 0.82 -8.15
C GLY A 317 -28.33 -0.03 -8.00
N LYS A 318 -28.23 -1.10 -8.79
CA LYS A 318 -26.95 -1.82 -8.93
C LYS A 318 -25.91 -0.92 -9.59
N VAL A 319 -24.68 -1.04 -9.11
CA VAL A 319 -23.56 -0.21 -9.51
C VAL A 319 -22.53 -1.07 -10.23
N GLU A 320 -21.86 -0.51 -11.23
CA GLU A 320 -20.78 -1.18 -11.94
C GLU A 320 -19.52 -1.16 -11.05
N ILE A 321 -18.95 -2.34 -10.80
CA ILE A 321 -17.72 -2.45 -10.02
C ILE A 321 -16.57 -1.89 -10.85
N PRO A 322 -15.82 -0.89 -10.34
CA PRO A 322 -14.71 -0.31 -11.08
C PRO A 322 -13.63 -1.37 -11.33
N LYS A 323 -13.01 -1.32 -12.50
CA LYS A 323 -11.86 -2.19 -12.80
C LYS A 323 -10.70 -1.84 -11.88
N LEU A 324 -10.07 -2.87 -11.31
CA LEU A 324 -8.90 -2.72 -10.45
C LEU A 324 -7.66 -2.23 -11.23
N ILE A 325 -7.37 -2.85 -12.37
CA ILE A 325 -6.25 -2.51 -13.26
C ILE A 325 -6.85 -2.07 -14.59
N GLU A 326 -6.69 -0.79 -14.92
CA GLU A 326 -7.24 -0.22 -16.15
C GLU A 326 -6.32 -0.46 -17.34
N TYR A 327 -5.00 -0.28 -17.15
CA TYR A 327 -3.99 -0.49 -18.17
C TYR A 327 -2.72 -1.09 -17.59
N VAL A 328 -2.00 -1.81 -18.45
CA VAL A 328 -0.59 -2.13 -18.26
C VAL A 328 0.20 -1.55 -19.44
N LEU A 329 1.25 -0.78 -19.12
CA LEU A 329 2.09 -0.04 -20.07
C LEU A 329 3.54 -0.54 -20.03
#